data_AF-A0A3N4J9B4-F1
#
_entry.id   AF-A0A3N4J9B4-F1
#
_cell.length_a   1.000
_cell.length_b   1.000
_cell.length_c   1.000
_cell.angle_alpha   90.00
_cell.angle_beta   90.00
_cell.angle_gamma   90.00
#
_symmetry.space_group_name_H-M   'P 1'
#
loop_
_entity.id
_entity.type
_entity.pdbx_description
1 polymer ?
#
loop_
_entity_poly.entity_id
_entity_poly.type
_entity_poly.pdbx_seq_one_letter_code
_entity_poly.pdbx_strand_id
1 'polypeptide(L)'
;MKSNTTVSAPVIAHEQARLRTDCLTRSREAYANGDGAAAHELSEAGKRHGASMEKYNDQARDYIFRANNAHLPSDTINLHGLYVEEAEEILEKRIDAARGRGEGYLNVIVGKGNHSTGGVRKIGPAVMELCRKRGLKVEEEEGNWGKLIVTLGEGGAGHSGAGGQSYGRYGKQQQQQQQQEPPNELGGLAKKAAPKIIKKLQGCCIIC
;
A
#
# COMPACT_ATOMS: atom_id res chain seq x y z
N MET A 1 -37.57 16.61 2.72
CA MET A 1 -36.34 16.10 2.09
C MET A 1 -35.99 14.80 2.79
N LYS A 2 -36.24 13.65 2.16
CA LYS A 2 -35.87 12.35 2.74
C LYS A 2 -34.39 12.14 2.44
N SER A 3 -33.55 12.17 3.47
CA SER A 3 -32.15 11.75 3.39
C SER A 3 -32.14 10.29 2.95
N ASN A 4 -31.90 10.06 1.67
CA ASN A 4 -31.65 8.73 1.14
C ASN A 4 -30.29 8.29 1.70
N THR A 5 -30.32 7.54 2.81
CA THR A 5 -29.12 6.94 3.38
C THR A 5 -28.66 5.86 2.40
N THR A 6 -27.86 6.26 1.42
CA THR A 6 -27.21 5.32 0.51
C THR A 6 -26.18 4.55 1.34
N VAL A 7 -26.56 3.36 1.82
CA VAL A 7 -25.67 2.47 2.56
C VAL A 7 -24.55 2.03 1.62
N SER A 8 -23.29 2.18 2.03
CA SER A 8 -22.13 1.85 1.18
C SER A 8 -21.99 0.34 1.00
N ALA A 9 -21.42 -0.10 -0.14
CA ALA A 9 -21.24 -1.52 -0.47
C ALA A 9 -20.56 -2.35 0.66
N PRO A 10 -19.50 -1.86 1.35
CA PRO A 10 -18.92 -2.58 2.48
C PRO A 10 -19.91 -2.83 3.64
N VAL A 11 -20.76 -1.86 3.93
CA VAL A 11 -21.76 -1.97 5.02
C VAL A 11 -22.82 -2.99 4.65
N ILE A 12 -23.26 -3.02 3.38
CA ILE A 12 -24.20 -4.03 2.90
C ILE A 12 -23.58 -5.42 2.96
N ALA A 13 -22.32 -5.57 2.54
CA ALA A 13 -21.63 -6.86 2.59
C ALA A 13 -21.50 -7.40 4.02
N HIS A 14 -21.15 -6.54 4.98
CA HIS A 14 -21.10 -6.92 6.40
C HIS A 14 -22.47 -7.36 6.93
N GLU A 15 -23.55 -6.68 6.56
CA GLU A 15 -24.89 -7.10 6.96
C GLU A 15 -25.29 -8.44 6.33
N GLN A 16 -24.97 -8.67 5.05
CA GLN A 16 -25.18 -9.97 4.40
C GLN A 16 -24.39 -11.09 5.08
N ALA A 17 -23.17 -10.81 5.57
CA ALA A 17 -22.37 -11.78 6.33
C ALA A 17 -23.04 -12.15 7.66
N ARG A 18 -23.61 -11.16 8.36
CA ARG A 18 -24.38 -11.37 9.59
C ARG A 18 -25.61 -12.25 9.35
N LEU A 19 -26.41 -11.90 8.33
CA LEU A 19 -27.62 -12.65 7.95
C LEU A 19 -27.30 -14.08 7.49
N ARG A 20 -26.23 -14.27 6.73
CA ARG A 20 -25.73 -15.61 6.37
C ARG A 20 -25.43 -16.43 7.61
N THR A 21 -24.70 -15.86 8.57
CA THR A 21 -24.32 -16.56 9.79
C THR A 21 -25.54 -16.97 10.62
N ASP A 22 -26.52 -16.07 10.75
CA ASP A 22 -27.80 -16.36 11.42
C ASP A 22 -28.54 -17.52 10.74
N CYS A 23 -28.72 -17.45 9.41
CA CYS A 23 -29.41 -18.50 8.65
C CYS A 23 -28.72 -19.86 8.79
N LEU A 24 -27.39 -19.90 8.71
CA LEU A 24 -26.64 -21.16 8.81
C LEU A 24 -26.65 -21.74 10.24
N THR A 25 -26.64 -20.89 11.26
CA THR A 25 -26.81 -21.33 12.66
C THR A 25 -28.18 -21.96 12.86
N ARG A 26 -29.24 -21.26 12.45
CA ARG A 26 -30.62 -21.76 12.57
C ARG A 26 -30.89 -22.99 11.72
N SER A 27 -30.27 -23.09 10.54
CA SER A 27 -30.34 -24.27 9.67
C SER A 27 -29.79 -25.52 10.39
N ARG A 28 -28.65 -25.38 11.10
CA ARG A 28 -28.05 -26.46 11.88
C ARG A 28 -28.94 -26.87 13.07
N GLU A 29 -29.55 -25.91 13.74
CA GLU A 29 -30.50 -26.16 14.84
C GLU A 29 -31.75 -26.90 14.34
N ALA A 30 -32.36 -26.46 13.23
CA ALA A 30 -33.51 -27.13 12.63
C ALA A 30 -33.18 -28.57 12.23
N TYR A 31 -32.00 -28.80 11.65
CA TYR A 31 -31.53 -30.14 11.32
C TYR A 31 -31.37 -31.01 12.56
N ALA A 32 -30.78 -30.49 13.63
CA ALA A 32 -30.62 -31.20 14.90
C ALA A 32 -31.97 -31.57 15.55
N ASN A 33 -33.00 -30.75 15.32
CA ASN A 33 -34.36 -30.99 15.79
C ASN A 33 -35.19 -31.92 14.87
N GLY A 34 -34.61 -32.41 13.78
CA GLY A 34 -35.29 -33.29 12.82
C GLY A 34 -36.18 -32.57 11.80
N ASP A 35 -36.18 -31.23 11.78
CA ASP A 35 -36.91 -30.44 10.80
C ASP A 35 -36.04 -30.18 9.55
N GLY A 36 -35.99 -31.20 8.69
CA GLY A 36 -35.20 -31.15 7.45
C GLY A 36 -35.69 -30.10 6.44
N ALA A 37 -36.99 -29.80 6.43
CA ALA A 37 -37.57 -28.81 5.51
C ALA A 37 -37.12 -27.39 5.91
N ALA A 38 -37.28 -27.02 7.18
CA ALA A 38 -36.80 -25.74 7.68
C ALA A 38 -35.26 -25.62 7.57
N ALA A 39 -34.53 -26.70 7.84
CA ALA A 39 -33.08 -26.73 7.68
C ALA A 39 -32.66 -26.42 6.24
N HIS A 40 -33.34 -27.01 5.25
CA HIS A 40 -33.07 -26.77 3.83
C HIS A 40 -33.37 -25.32 3.44
N GLU A 41 -34.55 -24.79 3.79
CA GLU A 41 -34.93 -23.41 3.47
C GLU A 41 -33.96 -22.37 4.03
N LEU A 42 -33.55 -22.56 5.30
CA LEU A 42 -32.57 -21.70 5.96
C LEU A 42 -31.18 -21.84 5.34
N SER A 43 -30.79 -23.03 4.89
CA SER A 43 -29.54 -23.26 4.16
C SER A 43 -29.54 -22.49 2.83
N GLU A 44 -30.62 -22.58 2.06
CA GLU A 44 -30.77 -21.84 0.80
C GLU A 44 -30.79 -20.32 1.03
N ALA A 45 -31.42 -19.85 2.11
CA ALA A 45 -31.35 -18.45 2.52
C ALA A 45 -29.90 -18.02 2.84
N GLY A 46 -29.18 -18.84 3.60
CA GLY A 46 -27.76 -18.62 3.91
C GLY A 46 -26.89 -18.53 2.65
N LYS A 47 -27.14 -19.38 1.65
CA LYS A 47 -26.46 -19.32 0.34
C LYS A 47 -26.77 -18.02 -0.40
N ARG A 48 -28.03 -17.57 -0.43
CA ARG A 48 -28.41 -16.29 -1.06
C ARG A 48 -27.73 -15.09 -0.40
N HIS A 49 -27.65 -15.08 0.92
CA HIS A 49 -26.91 -14.05 1.67
C HIS A 49 -25.40 -14.13 1.39
N GLY A 50 -24.84 -15.34 1.27
CA GLY A 50 -23.44 -15.54 0.86
C GLY A 50 -23.14 -14.94 -0.52
N ALA A 51 -23.94 -15.29 -1.52
CA ALA A 51 -23.79 -14.73 -2.87
C ALA A 51 -23.95 -13.21 -2.90
N SER A 52 -24.86 -12.66 -2.09
CA SER A 52 -25.05 -11.21 -1.99
C SER A 52 -23.85 -10.54 -1.32
N MET A 53 -23.32 -11.13 -0.24
CA MET A 53 -22.11 -10.66 0.43
C MET A 53 -20.93 -10.61 -0.54
N GLU A 54 -20.67 -11.68 -1.30
CA GLU A 54 -19.61 -11.74 -2.30
C GLU A 54 -19.77 -10.64 -3.35
N LYS A 55 -20.98 -10.49 -3.91
CA LYS A 55 -21.27 -9.43 -4.89
C LYS A 55 -20.94 -8.02 -4.37
N TYR A 56 -21.32 -7.70 -3.12
CA TYR A 56 -21.06 -6.38 -2.56
C TYR A 56 -19.60 -6.20 -2.15
N ASN A 57 -18.91 -7.27 -1.76
CA ASN A 57 -17.46 -7.26 -1.55
C ASN A 57 -16.74 -6.96 -2.87
N ASP A 58 -17.10 -7.61 -3.98
CA ASP A 58 -16.52 -7.33 -5.30
C ASP A 58 -16.70 -5.87 -5.71
N GLN A 59 -17.92 -5.32 -5.51
CA GLN A 59 -18.19 -3.91 -5.78
C GLN A 59 -17.35 -2.96 -4.93
N ALA A 60 -17.18 -3.29 -3.65
CA ALA A 60 -16.34 -2.52 -2.74
C ALA A 60 -14.86 -2.60 -3.14
N ARG A 61 -14.35 -3.80 -3.42
CA ARG A 61 -12.99 -4.05 -3.91
C ARG A 61 -12.70 -3.21 -5.13
N ASP A 62 -13.55 -3.29 -6.16
CA ASP A 62 -13.34 -2.59 -7.43
C ASP A 62 -13.39 -1.07 -7.26
N TYR A 63 -14.26 -0.57 -6.38
CA TYR A 63 -14.32 0.85 -6.06
C TYR A 63 -13.06 1.33 -5.34
N ILE A 64 -12.67 0.64 -4.26
CA ILE A 64 -11.49 0.98 -3.44
C ILE A 64 -10.22 0.91 -4.29
N PHE A 65 -10.04 -0.17 -5.04
CA PHE A 65 -8.86 -0.37 -5.88
C PHE A 65 -8.74 0.73 -6.93
N ARG A 66 -9.81 1.03 -7.68
CA ARG A 66 -9.78 2.09 -8.70
C ARG A 66 -9.51 3.45 -8.09
N ALA A 67 -10.21 3.80 -6.99
CA ALA A 67 -10.02 5.09 -6.32
C ALA A 67 -8.58 5.26 -5.81
N ASN A 68 -8.01 4.22 -5.21
CA ASN A 68 -6.66 4.26 -4.67
C ASN A 68 -5.57 4.35 -5.75
N ASN A 69 -5.82 3.83 -6.96
CA ASN A 69 -4.81 3.72 -8.02
C ASN A 69 -4.97 4.77 -9.13
N ALA A 70 -6.06 5.56 -9.16
CA ALA A 70 -6.37 6.48 -10.26
C ALA A 70 -5.30 7.54 -10.57
N HIS A 71 -4.49 7.92 -9.59
CA HIS A 71 -3.50 8.99 -9.70
C HIS A 71 -2.10 8.55 -9.25
N LEU A 72 -1.85 7.24 -9.23
CA LEU A 72 -0.54 6.71 -8.86
C LEU A 72 0.37 6.60 -10.08
N PRO A 73 1.71 6.71 -9.88
CA PRO A 73 2.68 6.40 -10.91
C PRO A 73 2.50 4.97 -11.45
N SER A 74 2.90 4.74 -12.70
CA SER A 74 2.73 3.44 -13.35
C SER A 74 3.47 2.31 -12.64
N ASP A 75 4.59 2.60 -11.95
CA ASP A 75 5.40 1.65 -11.18
C ASP A 75 4.87 1.40 -9.76
N THR A 76 3.68 1.90 -9.44
CA THR A 76 3.09 1.83 -8.10
C THR A 76 1.73 1.17 -8.14
N ILE A 77 1.45 0.31 -7.16
CA ILE A 77 0.15 -0.30 -6.95
C ILE A 77 -0.27 -0.16 -5.49
N ASN A 78 -1.52 0.21 -5.26
CA ASN A 78 -2.10 0.35 -3.92
C ASN A 78 -3.18 -0.69 -3.68
N LEU A 79 -2.90 -1.56 -2.71
CA LEU A 79 -3.71 -2.69 -2.27
C LEU A 79 -4.34 -2.43 -0.90
N HIS A 80 -4.18 -1.24 -0.34
CA HIS A 80 -4.75 -0.89 0.96
C HIS A 80 -6.28 -0.97 0.94
N GLY A 81 -6.83 -1.62 1.96
CA GLY A 81 -8.27 -1.74 2.16
C GLY A 81 -8.92 -2.90 1.42
N LEU A 82 -8.14 -3.71 0.69
CA LEU A 82 -8.61 -4.95 0.09
C LEU A 82 -8.54 -6.12 1.09
N TYR A 83 -9.25 -7.21 0.81
CA TYR A 83 -9.01 -8.48 1.48
C TYR A 83 -7.65 -9.07 1.05
N VAL A 84 -7.12 -9.99 1.86
CA VAL A 84 -5.77 -10.54 1.66
C VAL A 84 -5.70 -11.28 0.31
N GLU A 85 -6.68 -12.13 0.07
CA GLU A 85 -6.79 -12.97 -1.12
C GLU A 85 -6.91 -12.11 -2.40
N GLU A 86 -7.68 -11.02 -2.33
CA GLU A 86 -7.83 -10.05 -3.43
C GLU A 86 -6.51 -9.32 -3.72
N ALA A 87 -5.81 -8.90 -2.67
CA ALA A 87 -4.54 -8.21 -2.79
C ALA A 87 -3.46 -9.10 -3.41
N GLU A 88 -3.40 -10.39 -3.01
CA GLU A 88 -2.49 -11.37 -3.59
C GLU A 88 -2.78 -11.59 -5.08
N GLU A 89 -4.04 -11.83 -5.46
CA GLU A 89 -4.43 -12.06 -6.85
C GLU A 89 -4.08 -10.85 -7.75
N ILE A 90 -4.39 -9.64 -7.30
CA ILE A 90 -4.09 -8.41 -8.04
C ILE A 90 -2.57 -8.21 -8.15
N LEU A 91 -1.83 -8.48 -7.07
CA LEU A 91 -0.38 -8.33 -7.06
C LEU A 91 0.31 -9.30 -8.01
N GLU A 92 -0.12 -10.57 -8.05
CA GLU A 92 0.42 -11.57 -8.98
C GLU A 92 0.29 -11.08 -10.43
N LYS A 93 -0.91 -10.66 -10.83
CA LYS A 93 -1.18 -10.11 -12.17
C LYS A 93 -0.31 -8.89 -12.45
N ARG A 94 -0.13 -7.99 -11.47
CA ARG A 94 0.68 -6.79 -11.63
C ARG A 94 2.17 -7.11 -11.78
N ILE A 95 2.69 -8.09 -11.04
CA ILE A 95 4.07 -8.57 -11.13
C ILE A 95 4.33 -9.16 -12.51
N ASP A 96 3.44 -10.03 -13.01
CA ASP A 96 3.61 -10.65 -14.32
C ASP A 96 3.61 -9.61 -15.44
N ALA A 97 2.69 -8.65 -15.37
CA ALA A 97 2.64 -7.54 -16.31
C ALA A 97 3.90 -6.63 -16.21
N ALA A 98 4.43 -6.42 -15.01
CA ALA A 98 5.66 -5.64 -14.78
C ALA A 98 6.87 -6.30 -15.44
N ARG A 99 7.05 -7.60 -15.17
CA ARG A 99 8.15 -8.40 -15.73
C ARG A 99 8.06 -8.48 -17.25
N GLY A 100 6.85 -8.65 -17.79
CA GLY A 100 6.61 -8.63 -19.23
C GLY A 100 6.98 -7.30 -19.90
N ARG A 101 6.93 -6.18 -19.16
CA ARG A 101 7.38 -4.85 -19.62
C ARG A 101 8.86 -4.56 -19.34
N GLY A 102 9.58 -5.48 -18.69
CA GLY A 102 10.97 -5.24 -18.29
C GLY A 102 11.12 -4.22 -17.16
N GLU A 103 10.09 -4.02 -16.34
CA GLU A 103 10.19 -3.17 -15.14
C GLU A 103 11.17 -3.80 -14.13
N GLY A 104 12.09 -3.00 -13.57
CA GLY A 104 13.10 -3.49 -12.62
C GLY A 104 12.56 -3.66 -11.20
N TYR A 105 11.55 -2.89 -10.82
CA TYR A 105 10.93 -2.91 -9.48
C TYR A 105 9.45 -2.50 -9.54
N LEU A 106 8.74 -2.74 -8.45
CA LEU A 106 7.34 -2.35 -8.23
C LEU A 106 7.16 -1.81 -6.81
N ASN A 107 6.58 -0.61 -6.68
CA ASN A 107 6.15 -0.06 -5.40
C ASN A 107 4.77 -0.61 -5.03
N VAL A 108 4.64 -1.23 -3.86
CA VAL A 108 3.39 -1.83 -3.39
C VAL A 108 2.96 -1.17 -2.08
N ILE A 109 1.82 -0.49 -2.09
CA ILE A 109 1.22 0.10 -0.88
C ILE A 109 0.23 -0.91 -0.29
N VAL A 110 0.64 -1.55 0.80
CA VAL A 110 -0.21 -2.50 1.57
C VAL A 110 -1.02 -1.79 2.66
N GLY A 111 -0.66 -0.54 2.92
CA GLY A 111 -1.29 0.29 3.93
C GLY A 111 -0.83 -0.04 5.34
N LYS A 112 -1.12 0.89 6.23
CA LYS A 112 -0.57 0.93 7.58
C LYS A 112 -1.15 -0.21 8.45
N GLY A 113 -2.47 -0.37 8.48
CA GLY A 113 -3.13 -1.34 9.36
C GLY A 113 -3.80 -0.69 10.57
N ASN A 114 -3.80 0.64 10.65
CA ASN A 114 -4.52 1.39 11.70
C ASN A 114 -6.05 1.17 11.69
N HIS A 115 -6.60 0.68 10.57
CA HIS A 115 -8.05 0.48 10.39
C HIS A 115 -8.44 -0.99 10.16
N SER A 116 -7.50 -1.93 10.23
CA SER A 116 -7.85 -3.36 10.14
C SER A 116 -8.65 -3.79 11.37
N THR A 117 -9.70 -4.59 11.19
CA THR A 117 -10.47 -5.18 12.30
C THR A 117 -9.52 -5.93 13.24
N GLY A 118 -9.35 -5.42 14.46
CA GLY A 118 -8.42 -5.95 15.48
C GLY A 118 -6.99 -5.42 15.44
N GLY A 119 -6.68 -4.38 14.64
CA GLY A 119 -5.34 -3.77 14.58
C GLY A 119 -4.25 -4.66 13.95
N VAL A 120 -4.64 -5.80 13.36
CA VAL A 120 -3.72 -6.75 12.73
C VAL A 120 -3.55 -6.42 11.25
N ARG A 121 -2.35 -5.98 10.88
CA ARG A 121 -1.93 -5.85 9.48
C ARG A 121 -1.81 -7.24 8.85
N LYS A 122 -2.80 -7.63 8.04
CA LYS A 122 -2.80 -8.94 7.34
C LYS A 122 -2.20 -8.89 5.93
N ILE A 123 -2.44 -7.79 5.20
CA ILE A 123 -2.02 -7.68 3.78
C ILE A 123 -0.49 -7.65 3.64
N GLY A 124 0.20 -6.85 4.45
CA GLY A 124 1.67 -6.72 4.37
C GLY A 124 2.41 -8.08 4.46
N PRO A 125 2.20 -8.87 5.53
CA PRO A 125 2.80 -10.19 5.65
C PRO A 125 2.45 -11.13 4.49
N ALA A 126 1.19 -11.15 4.05
CA ALA A 126 0.74 -12.00 2.94
C ALA A 126 1.44 -11.64 1.61
N VAL A 127 1.51 -10.34 1.30
CA VAL A 127 2.22 -9.84 0.11
C VAL A 127 3.71 -10.18 0.15
N MET A 128 4.38 -10.03 1.30
CA MET A 128 5.78 -10.41 1.46
C MET A 128 5.97 -11.92 1.24
N GLU A 129 5.08 -12.74 1.79
CA GLU A 129 5.11 -14.19 1.61
C GLU A 129 4.91 -14.60 0.15
N LEU A 130 3.94 -14.00 -0.55
CA LEU A 130 3.69 -14.22 -1.97
C LEU A 130 4.94 -13.90 -2.80
N CYS A 131 5.57 -12.75 -2.57
CA CYS A 131 6.78 -12.37 -3.29
C CYS A 131 7.94 -13.34 -3.01
N ARG A 132 8.10 -13.77 -1.75
CA ARG A 132 9.10 -14.78 -1.37
C ARG A 132 8.86 -16.11 -2.09
N LYS A 133 7.61 -16.57 -2.18
CA LYS A 133 7.23 -17.78 -2.92
C LYS A 133 7.58 -17.69 -4.40
N ARG A 134 7.52 -16.49 -4.98
CA ARG A 134 7.93 -16.20 -6.37
C ARG A 134 9.42 -15.91 -6.54
N GLY A 135 10.23 -16.05 -5.49
CA GLY A 135 11.67 -15.79 -5.53
C GLY A 135 12.04 -14.31 -5.72
N LEU A 136 11.12 -13.39 -5.39
CA LEU A 136 11.33 -11.95 -5.53
C LEU A 136 11.86 -11.37 -4.22
N LYS A 137 12.78 -10.40 -4.34
CA LYS A 137 13.25 -9.62 -3.19
C LYS A 137 12.22 -8.56 -2.84
N VAL A 138 11.85 -8.48 -1.56
CA VAL A 138 10.96 -7.44 -1.03
C VAL A 138 11.64 -6.72 0.10
N GLU A 139 11.57 -5.39 0.07
CA GLU A 139 12.05 -4.51 1.12
C GLU A 139 10.91 -3.63 1.59
N GLU A 140 10.80 -3.42 2.90
CA GLU A 140 9.88 -2.43 3.47
C GLU A 140 10.61 -1.08 3.53
N GLU A 141 9.96 -0.02 3.07
CA GLU A 141 10.56 1.32 3.06
C GLU A 141 10.82 1.79 4.51
N GLU A 142 12.05 2.22 4.79
CA GLU A 142 12.44 2.66 6.12
C GLU A 142 11.57 3.82 6.60
N GLY A 143 10.95 3.69 7.78
CA GLY A 143 10.02 4.68 8.33
C GLY A 143 8.61 4.69 7.71
N ASN A 144 8.38 3.92 6.64
CA ASN A 144 7.06 3.77 6.02
C ASN A 144 6.67 2.31 5.89
N TRP A 145 6.24 1.75 7.03
CA TRP A 145 5.69 0.42 7.12
C TRP A 145 4.60 0.16 6.06
N GLY A 146 3.87 1.17 5.57
CA GLY A 146 2.80 0.99 4.59
C GLY A 146 3.23 0.63 3.15
N LYS A 147 4.54 0.68 2.83
CA LYS A 147 5.05 0.58 1.46
C LYS A 147 6.17 -0.44 1.35
N LEU A 148 6.05 -1.31 0.36
CA LEU A 148 6.99 -2.36 0.00
C LEU A 148 7.58 -2.07 -1.38
N ILE A 149 8.86 -2.40 -1.57
CA ILE A 149 9.56 -2.32 -2.85
C ILE A 149 9.88 -3.76 -3.26
N VAL A 150 9.27 -4.20 -4.36
CA VAL A 150 9.48 -5.54 -4.92
C VAL A 150 10.45 -5.45 -6.09
N THR A 151 11.58 -6.15 -6.03
CA THR A 151 12.54 -6.23 -7.14
C THR A 151 12.13 -7.33 -8.11
N LEU A 152 12.10 -7.03 -9.41
CA LEU A 152 11.52 -7.90 -10.45
C LEU A 152 12.56 -8.52 -11.41
N GLY A 153 13.78 -7.98 -11.45
CA GLY A 153 14.88 -8.43 -12.31
C GLY A 153 15.72 -9.56 -11.70
N GLU A 154 16.33 -10.37 -12.56
CA GLU A 154 17.36 -11.35 -12.19
C GLU A 154 18.70 -10.62 -11.97
N GLY A 155 19.01 -10.32 -10.71
CA GLY A 155 20.24 -9.64 -10.32
C GLY A 155 19.97 -8.28 -9.71
N GLY A 156 20.09 -8.21 -8.39
CA GLY A 156 19.99 -6.96 -7.66
C GLY A 156 21.06 -5.97 -8.14
N ALA A 157 20.63 -4.97 -8.90
CA ALA A 157 21.27 -3.67 -8.92
C ALA A 157 20.33 -2.74 -8.13
N GLY A 158 20.82 -2.27 -6.99
CA GLY A 158 20.04 -1.59 -5.97
C GLY A 158 19.28 -0.37 -6.49
N HIS A 159 18.15 -0.11 -5.86
CA HIS A 159 17.53 1.20 -5.86
C HIS A 159 18.35 2.12 -4.94
N SER A 160 19.58 2.44 -5.34
CA SER A 160 20.35 3.52 -4.72
C SER A 160 19.85 4.83 -5.29
N GLY A 161 19.43 5.71 -4.39
CA GLY A 161 19.04 7.07 -4.69
C GLY A 161 20.09 7.84 -5.49
N ALA A 162 19.62 8.97 -6.03
CA ALA A 162 20.36 9.97 -6.76
C ALA A 162 21.81 10.20 -6.26
N GLY A 163 22.75 10.25 -7.22
CA GLY A 163 24.01 10.98 -7.08
C GLY A 163 25.27 10.11 -7.00
N GLY A 164 26.09 10.15 -8.06
CA GLY A 164 27.50 9.74 -8.00
C GLY A 164 28.02 9.06 -9.26
N GLN A 165 28.52 9.84 -10.22
CA GLN A 165 29.32 9.32 -11.33
C GLN A 165 30.60 8.64 -10.78
N SER A 166 30.80 7.36 -11.07
CA SER A 166 32.07 6.66 -10.81
C SER A 166 32.82 6.49 -12.14
N TYR A 167 33.95 7.19 -12.25
CA TYR A 167 34.83 7.22 -13.41
C TYR A 167 35.84 6.07 -13.35
N GLY A 168 35.99 5.37 -14.48
CA GLY A 168 36.99 4.35 -14.70
C GLY A 168 38.41 4.90 -14.65
N ARG A 169 39.27 4.18 -13.93
CA ARG A 169 40.72 4.34 -13.82
C ARG A 169 41.41 3.77 -15.06
N TYR A 170 42.01 4.61 -15.90
CA TYR A 170 43.10 4.27 -16.82
C TYR A 170 44.13 5.41 -16.82
N GLY A 171 45.41 5.07 -16.67
CA GLY A 171 46.51 6.03 -16.62
C GLY A 171 47.19 6.24 -17.98
N LYS A 172 47.75 7.44 -18.19
CA LYS A 172 49.08 7.70 -18.78
C LYS A 172 49.39 9.22 -18.86
N GLN A 173 50.56 9.57 -18.33
CA GLN A 173 51.65 10.38 -18.94
C GLN A 173 51.45 11.87 -19.33
N GLN A 174 52.14 12.75 -18.57
CA GLN A 174 52.86 14.00 -18.91
C GLN A 174 52.48 14.84 -20.15
N GLN A 175 52.21 16.14 -19.95
CA GLN A 175 53.10 17.24 -20.36
C GLN A 175 52.69 18.59 -19.71
N GLN A 176 53.67 19.48 -19.59
CA GLN A 176 53.74 20.72 -18.83
C GLN A 176 53.53 21.94 -19.75
N GLN A 177 52.74 22.94 -19.36
CA GLN A 177 52.99 24.36 -19.71
C GLN A 177 52.16 25.33 -18.86
N GLN A 178 52.71 26.53 -18.70
CA GLN A 178 52.48 27.55 -17.67
C GLN A 178 52.22 28.90 -18.36
N GLN A 179 51.24 29.70 -17.90
CA GLN A 179 51.19 31.19 -17.90
C GLN A 179 49.76 31.68 -17.55
N GLN A 180 49.53 32.30 -16.39
CA GLN A 180 49.65 33.74 -16.04
C GLN A 180 48.43 34.60 -16.46
N GLU A 181 47.67 35.07 -15.46
CA GLU A 181 46.72 36.21 -15.54
C GLU A 181 47.47 37.55 -15.52
N PRO A 182 46.82 38.72 -15.78
CA PRO A 182 46.17 39.47 -14.69
C PRO A 182 44.96 40.35 -15.20
N PRO A 183 44.46 41.41 -14.50
CA PRO A 183 43.14 41.42 -13.87
C PRO A 183 42.25 42.63 -14.31
N ASN A 184 40.99 42.68 -13.87
CA ASN A 184 40.42 43.99 -13.49
C ASN A 184 39.22 43.91 -12.55
N GLU A 185 39.21 44.90 -11.66
CA GLU A 185 38.35 45.09 -10.50
C GLU A 185 37.00 45.74 -10.85
N LEU A 186 35.98 45.57 -10.00
CA LEU A 186 35.21 46.66 -9.38
C LEU A 186 34.02 46.15 -8.54
N GLY A 187 34.12 46.40 -7.22
CA GLY A 187 33.02 46.72 -6.28
C GLY A 187 32.02 45.60 -5.94
N GLY A 188 31.62 45.37 -4.70
CA GLY A 188 31.83 46.09 -3.45
C GLY A 188 30.67 45.75 -2.50
N LEU A 189 31.02 45.39 -1.26
CA LEU A 189 30.29 45.58 0.00
C LEU A 189 28.80 45.20 0.09
N ALA A 190 28.49 44.21 0.93
CA ALA A 190 27.58 44.42 2.07
C ALA A 190 27.78 43.36 3.16
N LYS A 191 27.83 43.83 4.40
CA LYS A 191 28.18 43.12 5.64
C LYS A 191 26.91 42.67 6.39
N LYS A 192 27.08 41.61 7.20
CA LYS A 192 26.53 41.38 8.56
C LYS A 192 25.00 41.46 8.76
N ALA A 193 24.42 40.38 9.28
CA ALA A 193 24.04 40.28 10.70
C ALA A 193 23.14 39.05 10.94
N ALA A 194 23.54 38.20 11.89
CA ALA A 194 22.64 37.29 12.60
C ALA A 194 22.43 37.85 14.00
N PRO A 195 21.27 37.59 14.62
CA PRO A 195 21.31 37.24 16.04
C PRO A 195 20.48 35.99 16.36
N LYS A 196 21.07 35.21 17.28
CA LYS A 196 20.43 34.18 18.09
C LYS A 196 19.47 34.85 19.08
N ILE A 197 18.23 34.36 19.20
CA ILE A 197 17.40 34.60 20.39
C ILE A 197 16.80 33.27 20.85
N ILE A 198 17.22 32.89 22.05
CA ILE A 198 16.67 31.83 22.89
C ILE A 198 15.78 32.52 23.94
N LYS A 199 14.56 32.01 24.16
CA LYS A 199 13.71 32.08 25.37
C LYS A 199 12.68 30.96 25.20
N LYS A 200 12.71 29.81 25.86
CA LYS A 200 12.63 29.44 27.29
C LYS A 200 11.31 29.88 27.97
N LEU A 201 10.46 28.87 28.21
CA LEU A 201 9.47 28.66 29.27
C LEU A 201 8.30 29.66 29.43
N GLN A 202 7.07 29.17 29.33
CA GLN A 202 6.16 28.86 30.46
C GLN A 202 4.73 28.66 29.96
N GLY A 203 3.96 27.81 30.66
CA GLY A 203 2.50 27.98 30.73
C GLY A 203 1.69 26.70 30.54
N CYS A 204 1.44 26.00 31.64
CA CYS A 204 0.38 25.01 31.78
C CYS A 204 -0.97 25.54 31.30
N CYS A 205 -1.75 24.70 30.60
CA CYS A 205 -3.21 24.68 30.68
C CYS A 205 -3.69 23.23 30.58
N ILE A 206 -3.84 22.61 31.75
CA ILE A 206 -4.91 21.66 32.03
C ILE A 206 -6.23 22.44 31.89
N ILE A 207 -7.25 21.88 31.26
CA ILE A 207 -8.67 21.94 31.67
C ILE A 207 -9.47 20.94 30.80
N CYS A 208 -10.06 19.99 31.54
CA CYS A 208 -11.28 19.19 31.33
C CYS A 208 -11.42 18.31 30.10
#